data_AF-A0A9E3AI26-F1
#
_entry.id   AF-A0A9E3AI26-F1
#
_cell.length_a   1.000
_cell.length_b   1.000
_cell.length_c   1.000
_cell.angle_alpha   90.00
_cell.angle_beta   90.00
_cell.angle_gamma   90.00
#
_symmetry.space_group_name_H-M   'P 1'
#
loop_
_entity.id
_entity.type
_entity.pdbx_description
1 polymer ?
#
loop_
_entity_poly.entity_id
_entity_poly.type
_entity_poly.pdbx_seq_one_letter_code
_entity_poly.pdbx_strand_id
1 'polypeptide(L)' 'VLTMYDKRNSLSQQVADDVRSHFGEKVYATAIPRNVRVSEAPSFGKPVLIYDLKCAGSQAYVKLARELVVRERARRAAA' A
#
# COMPACT_ATOMS: atom_id res chain seq x y z
N VAL A 1 4.26 -4.69 3.94
CA VAL A 1 3.20 -4.04 3.14
C VAL A 1 3.05 -4.80 1.82
N LEU A 2 1.85 -5.04 1.33
CA LEU A 2 1.63 -5.70 0.04
C LEU A 2 1.67 -4.65 -1.09
N THR A 3 2.49 -4.88 -2.12
CA THR A 3 2.71 -3.96 -3.24
C THR A 3 2.48 -4.63 -4.57
N MET A 4 2.21 -3.83 -5.62
CA MET A 4 1.90 -4.31 -6.98
C MET A 4 0.75 -5.32 -7.01
N TYR A 5 -0.18 -5.21 -6.06
CA TYR A 5 -1.27 -6.15 -5.89
C TYR A 5 -2.28 -6.01 -7.04
N ASP A 6 -2.59 -7.13 -7.71
CA ASP A 6 -3.59 -7.19 -8.78
C ASP A 6 -4.79 -8.03 -8.32
N LYS A 7 -5.94 -7.38 -8.13
CA LYS A 7 -7.19 -8.03 -7.71
C LYS A 7 -7.73 -9.03 -8.72
N ARG A 8 -7.31 -8.94 -9.98
CA ARG A 8 -7.79 -9.82 -11.07
C ARG A 8 -7.01 -11.13 -11.12
N ASN A 9 -5.89 -11.20 -10.40
CA ASN A 9 -5.01 -12.37 -10.40
C ASN A 9 -5.24 -13.19 -9.13
N SER A 10 -5.71 -14.44 -9.29
CA SER A 10 -5.94 -15.37 -8.18
C SER A 10 -4.68 -15.66 -7.37
N LEU A 11 -3.51 -15.73 -8.01
CA LEU A 11 -2.24 -15.91 -7.30
C LEU A 11 -1.93 -14.71 -6.39
N SER A 12 -2.21 -13.49 -6.85
CA SER A 12 -2.02 -12.29 -6.02
C SER A 12 -2.93 -12.31 -4.78
N GLN A 13 -4.13 -12.86 -4.90
CA GLN A 13 -5.04 -13.05 -3.78
C GLN A 13 -4.51 -14.11 -2.81
N GLN A 14 -4.14 -15.29 -3.30
CA GLN A 14 -3.60 -16.38 -2.48
C GLN A 14 -2.36 -15.93 -1.70
N VAL A 15 -1.40 -15.28 -2.35
CA VAL A 15 -0.20 -14.76 -1.69
C VAL A 15 -0.55 -13.71 -0.64
N ALA A 16 -1.51 -12.83 -0.91
CA ALA A 16 -1.94 -11.83 0.07
C ALA A 16 -2.56 -12.47 1.31
N ASP A 17 -3.33 -13.54 1.14
CA ASP A 17 -3.99 -14.25 2.23
C ASP A 17 -3.00 -15.08 3.05
N ASP A 18 -2.04 -15.76 2.41
CA ASP A 18 -0.97 -16.49 3.09
C ASP A 18 -0.06 -15.56 3.91
N VAL A 19 0.32 -14.41 3.35
CA VAL A 19 1.13 -13.42 4.06
C VAL A 19 0.37 -12.87 5.26
N ARG A 20 -0.93 -12.60 5.12
CA ARG A 20 -1.77 -12.12 6.23
C ARG A 20 -1.97 -13.17 7.31
N SER A 21 -2.17 -14.45 6.94
CA SER A 21 -2.35 -15.52 7.90
C SER A 21 -1.07 -15.80 8.70
N HIS A 22 0.11 -15.72 8.05
CA HIS A 22 1.39 -16.00 8.69
C HIS A 22 1.90 -14.84 9.56
N PHE A 23 1.83 -13.60 9.07
CA PHE A 23 2.42 -12.44 9.75
C PHE A 23 1.41 -11.63 10.58
N GLY A 24 0.11 -11.87 10.41
CA GLY A 24 -0.97 -11.23 11.17
C GLY A 24 -0.87 -9.71 11.15
N GLU A 25 -0.89 -9.11 12.34
CA GLU A 25 -0.89 -7.65 12.52
C GLU A 25 0.37 -6.96 12.00
N LYS A 26 1.47 -7.67 11.72
CA LYS A 26 2.66 -7.07 11.10
C LYS A 26 2.40 -6.63 9.66
N VAL A 27 1.36 -7.18 9.02
CA VAL A 27 0.96 -6.80 7.66
C VAL A 27 0.00 -5.62 7.73
N TYR A 28 0.26 -4.60 6.90
CA TYR A 28 -0.66 -3.50 6.70
C TYR A 28 -1.93 -3.97 5.98
N ALA A 29 -3.09 -3.45 6.41
CA ALA A 29 -4.36 -3.71 5.76
C ALA A 29 -4.39 -3.08 4.36
N THR A 30 -3.75 -1.92 4.21
CA THR A 30 -3.64 -1.22 2.93
C THR A 30 -2.66 -1.94 2.00
N ALA A 31 -3.15 -2.35 0.82
CA ALA A 31 -2.32 -2.87 -0.27
C ALA A 31 -2.15 -1.80 -1.37
N ILE A 32 -0.95 -1.70 -1.93
CA ILE A 32 -0.67 -0.81 -3.06
C ILE A 32 -1.00 -1.56 -4.37
N PRO A 33 -2.02 -1.13 -5.13
CA PRO A 33 -2.41 -1.82 -6.34
C PRO A 33 -1.39 -1.61 -7.46
N ARG A 34 -1.35 -2.53 -8.41
CA ARG A 34 -0.64 -2.32 -9.68
C ARG A 34 -1.31 -1.16 -10.44
N ASN A 35 -0.57 -0.09 -10.71
CA ASN A 35 -1.11 1.11 -11.35
C ASN A 35 -0.06 1.78 -12.24
N VAL A 36 -0.45 2.10 -13.48
CA VAL A 36 0.46 2.68 -14.49
C VAL A 36 0.99 4.05 -14.06
N ARG A 37 0.18 4.90 -13.43
CA ARG A 37 0.61 6.23 -12.97
C ARG A 37 1.71 6.17 -11.92
N VAL A 38 1.70 5.14 -11.06
CA VAL A 38 2.78 4.89 -10.08
C VAL A 38 4.10 4.56 -10.80
N SER A 39 4.04 3.80 -11.88
CA SER A 39 5.20 3.44 -12.69
C SER A 39 5.68 4.58 -13.60
N GLU A 40 4.79 5.46 -14.05
CA GLU A 40 5.13 6.62 -14.89
C GLU A 40 5.75 7.77 -14.09
N ALA A 41 5.30 8.01 -12.86
CA ALA A 41 5.72 9.15 -12.06
C ALA A 41 7.26 9.33 -11.92
N PRO A 42 8.07 8.26 -11.72
CA PRO A 42 9.53 8.35 -11.72
C PRO A 42 10.14 8.92 -13.01
N SER A 43 9.57 8.57 -14.18
CA SER A 43 10.04 9.07 -15.49
C SER A 43 9.85 10.59 -15.64
N PHE A 44 8.93 11.18 -14.88
CA PHE A 44 8.71 12.63 -14.81
C PHE A 44 9.45 13.30 -13.64
N GLY A 45 10.25 12.55 -12.87
CA GLY A 45 10.96 13.05 -11.70
C GLY A 45 10.04 13.53 -10.57
N LYS A 46 8.80 13.04 -10.53
CA LYS A 46 7.78 13.49 -9.56
C LYS A 46 7.32 12.32 -8.69
N PRO A 47 7.07 12.53 -7.38
CA PRO A 47 6.35 11.56 -6.57
C PRO A 47 4.94 11.32 -7.14
N VAL A 48 4.41 10.10 -7.00
CA VAL A 48 3.09 9.75 -7.57
C VAL A 48 1.96 10.65 -7.06
N LEU A 49 2.03 11.09 -5.81
CA LEU A 49 1.07 12.03 -5.20
C LEU A 49 1.00 13.38 -5.92
N ILE A 50 2.15 13.85 -6.43
CA ILE A 50 2.28 15.11 -7.17
C ILE A 50 1.98 14.90 -8.65
N TYR A 51 2.36 13.74 -9.19
CA TYR A 51 2.10 13.37 -10.58
C TYR A 51 0.61 13.21 -10.87
N ASP A 52 -0.10 12.45 -10.05
CA ASP A 52 -1.55 12.27 -10.13
C ASP A 52 -2.12 11.88 -8.76
N LEU A 53 -2.69 12.84 -8.04
CA LEU A 53 -3.28 12.60 -6.73
C LEU A 53 -4.54 11.73 -6.79
N LYS A 54 -5.30 11.75 -7.89
CA LYS A 54 -6.60 11.07 -8.01
C LYS A 54 -6.46 9.60 -8.38
N CYS A 55 -5.30 9.17 -8.86
CA CYS A 55 -5.10 7.76 -9.24
C CYS A 55 -5.20 6.82 -8.03
N ALA A 56 -5.57 5.56 -8.30
CA ALA A 56 -5.73 4.54 -7.27
C ALA A 56 -4.45 4.28 -6.46
N GLY A 57 -3.27 4.40 -7.09
CA GLY A 57 -1.98 4.25 -6.42
C GLY A 57 -1.72 5.35 -5.39
N SER A 58 -1.91 6.62 -5.77
CA SER A 58 -1.79 7.76 -4.84
C SER A 58 -2.74 7.65 -3.67
N GLN A 59 -4.01 7.31 -3.93
CA GLN A 59 -5.00 7.10 -2.87
C GLN A 59 -4.61 5.95 -1.93
N ALA A 60 -4.00 4.87 -2.46
CA ALA A 60 -3.48 3.79 -1.64
C ALA A 60 -2.30 4.22 -0.76
N TYR A 61 -1.38 5.03 -1.28
CA TYR A 61 -0.28 5.58 -0.47
C TYR A 61 -0.77 6.52 0.63
N VAL A 62 -1.79 7.36 0.37
CA VAL A 62 -2.41 8.20 1.41
C VAL A 62 -3.03 7.35 2.52
N LYS A 63 -3.75 6.28 2.15
CA LYS A 63 -4.34 5.33 3.11
C LYS A 63 -3.27 4.63 3.94
N LEU A 64 -2.19 4.17 3.29
CA LEU A 64 -1.07 3.53 3.94
C LEU A 64 -0.38 4.47 4.93
N ALA A 65 -0.15 5.73 4.54
CA ALA A 65 0.43 6.74 5.42
C ALA A 65 -0.43 6.98 6.66
N ARG A 66 -1.76 7.06 6.49
CA ARG A 66 -2.71 7.17 7.61
C ARG A 66 -2.62 5.95 8.53
N GLU A 67 -2.61 4.75 7.97
CA GLU A 67 -2.50 3.50 8.74
C GLU A 67 -1.20 3.44 9.54
N LEU A 68 -0.07 3.81 8.92
CA LEU A 68 1.23 3.87 9.58
C LEU A 68 1.22 4.84 10.77
N VAL A 69 0.69 6.06 10.60
CA VAL A 69 0.63 7.05 11.69
C VAL A 69 -0.21 6.54 12.86
N VAL A 70 -1.35 5.89 12.59
CA VAL A 70 -2.20 5.32 13.63
C VAL A 70 -1.46 4.21 14.39
N ARG A 71 -0.80 3.28 13.68
CA ARG A 71 -0.04 2.20 14.30
C ARG A 71 1.15 2.71 15.12
N GLU A 72 1.88 3.69 14.61
CA GLU A 72 3.02 4.29 15.33
C GLU A 72 2.57 5.03 16.59
N ARG A 73 1.44 5.73 16.57
CA ARG A 73 0.87 6.36 17.78
C ARG A 73 0.50 5.32 18.82
N ALA A 74 -0.16 4.23 18.42
CA ALA A 74 -0.50 3.14 19.32
C ALA A 74 0.76 2.48 19.90
N ARG A 75 1.77 2.23 19.07
CA ARG A 75 3.06 1.66 19.50
C ARG A 75 3.78 2.55 20.52
N ARG A 76 3.78 3.87 20.32
CA ARG A 76 4.38 4.83 21.26
C ARG A 76 3.61 4.95 22.57
N ALA A 77 2.29 4.81 22.55
CA ALA A 77 1.47 4.84 23.77
C ALA A 77 1.61 3.58 24.63
N ALA A 78 2.01 2.46 24.02
CA ALA A 78 2.22 1.18 24.69
C ALA A 78 3.67 0.99 25.18
N ALA A 79 4.59 1.91 24.85
CA ALA A 79 5.99 1.90 25.26
C ALA A 79 6.20 2.84 26.46
#